data_AF-A0A966F873-F1
#
_entry.id   AF-A0A966F873-F1
#
_cell.length_a   1.000
_cell.length_b   1.000
_cell.length_c   1.000
_cell.angle_alpha   90.00
_cell.angle_beta   90.00
_cell.angle_gamma   90.00
#
_symmetry.space_group_name_H-M   'P 1'
#
loop_
_entity.id
_entity.type
_entity.pdbx_description
1 polymer ?
#
loop_
_entity_poly.entity_id
_entity_poly.type
_entity_poly.pdbx_seq_one_letter_code
_entity_poly.pdbx_strand_id
1 'polypeptide(L)'
;PKNAWRVLAHLRKSWLSREILFTLAFAGLWLLTLSSRMHSSSNTLFLRNALTIVTALTGAAGIYSMGRVYRLKTVPAWCNWRIMAGFFVTAFLLGQLLAASFLAADVLRGSPVASHAAILAQTGVSLVLLLGIQFWLVISGGQSADVTVHRLRLGLIGAGMLGAAALSIAGDKAGAWLTFPIFLIIMAEETLGRWLFYRLRQ
;
A
#
# COMPACT_ATOMS: atom_id res chain seq x y z
N PRO A 1 -28.36 -1.29 11.90
CA PRO A 1 -27.03 -1.38 12.56
C PRO A 1 -26.90 -2.39 13.73
N LYS A 2 -27.98 -2.76 14.46
CA LYS A 2 -27.90 -3.64 15.65
C LYS A 2 -27.54 -5.13 15.40
N ASN A 3 -27.65 -5.61 14.15
CA ASN A 3 -27.38 -7.01 13.79
C ASN A 3 -26.06 -7.22 13.02
N ALA A 4 -25.14 -6.24 13.03
CA ALA A 4 -23.87 -6.33 12.32
C ALA A 4 -23.02 -7.53 12.77
N TRP A 5 -23.17 -7.98 14.02
CA TRP A 5 -22.52 -9.18 14.54
C TRP A 5 -22.93 -10.47 13.79
N ARG A 6 -24.15 -10.55 13.23
CA ARG A 6 -24.59 -11.72 12.44
C ARG A 6 -23.85 -11.84 11.11
N VAL A 7 -23.17 -10.79 10.64
CA VAL A 7 -22.32 -10.84 9.44
C VAL A 7 -21.11 -11.77 9.68
N LEU A 8 -20.66 -11.93 10.92
CA LEU A 8 -19.61 -12.89 11.30
C LEU A 8 -20.13 -14.34 11.38
N ALA A 9 -21.45 -14.57 11.38
CA ALA A 9 -22.01 -15.93 11.41
C ALA A 9 -21.99 -16.63 10.04
N HIS A 10 -21.73 -15.90 8.95
CA HIS A 10 -21.70 -16.41 7.57
C HIS A 10 -20.33 -16.27 6.88
N LEU A 11 -19.23 -16.46 7.63
CA LEU A 11 -17.84 -16.41 7.13
C LEU A 11 -17.58 -17.34 5.93
N ARG A 12 -18.34 -18.45 5.82
CA ARG A 12 -18.12 -19.45 4.78
C ARG A 12 -18.64 -19.04 3.40
N LYS A 13 -19.72 -18.24 3.33
CA LYS A 13 -20.46 -17.97 2.06
C LYS A 13 -20.20 -16.59 1.44
N SER A 14 -19.81 -15.58 2.21
CA SER A 14 -19.67 -14.21 1.71
C SER A 14 -18.23 -13.69 1.77
N TRP A 15 -17.69 -13.23 0.63
CA TRP A 15 -16.39 -12.56 0.57
C TRP A 15 -16.34 -11.26 1.40
N LEU A 16 -17.48 -10.58 1.53
CA LEU A 16 -17.61 -9.39 2.37
C LEU A 16 -17.35 -9.72 3.86
N SER A 17 -17.85 -10.87 4.33
CA SER A 17 -17.62 -11.33 5.70
C SER A 17 -16.14 -11.65 5.96
N ARG A 18 -15.46 -12.25 4.97
CA ARG A 18 -14.02 -12.52 5.04
C ARG A 18 -13.19 -11.24 5.05
N GLU A 19 -13.57 -10.23 4.26
CA GLU A 19 -12.88 -8.94 4.23
C GLU A 19 -12.92 -8.25 5.60
N ILE A 20 -14.10 -8.19 6.23
CA ILE A 20 -14.24 -7.63 7.58
C ILE A 20 -13.39 -8.40 8.59
N LEU A 21 -13.42 -9.73 8.55
CA LEU A 21 -12.62 -10.56 9.46
C LEU A 21 -11.12 -10.32 9.29
N PHE A 22 -10.60 -10.34 8.06
CA PHE A 22 -9.17 -10.12 7.83
C PHE A 22 -8.75 -8.69 8.17
N THR A 23 -9.60 -7.70 7.94
CA THR A 23 -9.32 -6.30 8.30
C THR A 23 -9.23 -6.11 9.81
N LEU A 24 -10.17 -6.69 10.57
CA LEU A 24 -10.14 -6.65 12.03
C LEU A 24 -8.97 -7.45 12.61
N ALA A 25 -8.70 -8.64 12.06
CA ALA A 25 -7.57 -9.46 12.46
C ALA A 25 -6.24 -8.75 12.21
N PHE A 26 -6.08 -8.11 11.04
CA PHE A 26 -4.90 -7.31 10.73
C PHE A 26 -4.73 -6.14 11.71
N ALA A 27 -5.79 -5.38 11.99
CA ALA A 27 -5.73 -4.27 12.94
C ALA A 27 -5.34 -4.74 14.36
N GLY A 28 -5.92 -5.83 14.84
CA GLY A 28 -5.58 -6.42 16.14
C GLY A 28 -4.14 -6.90 16.20
N LEU A 29 -3.69 -7.64 15.18
CA LEU A 29 -2.31 -8.13 15.09
C LEU A 29 -1.30 -6.98 14.96
N TRP A 30 -1.64 -5.91 14.22
CA TRP A 30 -0.81 -4.72 14.11
C TRP A 30 -0.61 -4.04 15.48
N LEU A 31 -1.67 -3.84 16.26
CA LEU A 31 -1.56 -3.31 17.62
C LEU A 31 -0.72 -4.20 18.53
N LEU A 32 -0.85 -5.53 18.42
CA LEU A 32 -0.02 -6.48 19.16
C LEU A 32 1.46 -6.39 18.74
N THR A 33 1.76 -6.24 17.45
CA THR A 33 3.15 -6.04 17.00
C THR A 33 3.74 -4.77 17.55
N LEU A 34 2.98 -3.67 17.57
CA LEU A 34 3.44 -2.40 18.14
C LEU A 34 3.69 -2.50 19.64
N SER A 35 2.73 -3.05 20.41
CA SER A 35 2.88 -3.19 21.85
C SER A 35 4.06 -4.09 22.23
N SER A 36 4.29 -5.17 21.47
CA SER A 36 5.45 -6.06 21.66
C SER A 36 6.79 -5.37 21.45
N ARG A 37 6.85 -4.34 20.59
CA ARG A 37 8.07 -3.55 20.35
C ARG A 37 8.31 -2.51 21.44
N MET A 38 7.25 -1.99 22.06
CA MET A 38 7.36 -1.03 23.17
C MET A 38 7.83 -1.67 24.48
N HIS A 39 7.37 -2.89 24.80
CA HIS A 39 7.86 -3.63 25.96
C HIS A 39 9.11 -4.43 25.59
N SER A 40 10.29 -3.82 25.74
CA SER A 40 11.57 -4.45 25.36
C SER A 40 12.02 -5.49 26.40
N SER A 41 12.02 -6.76 26.03
CA SER A 41 12.70 -7.83 26.77
C SER A 41 13.46 -8.70 25.76
N SER A 42 14.77 -8.85 25.98
CA SER A 42 15.73 -9.43 25.02
C SER A 42 15.42 -10.88 24.61
N ASN A 43 14.62 -11.60 25.41
CA ASN A 43 14.40 -13.04 25.24
C ASN A 43 13.23 -13.40 24.30
N THR A 44 12.67 -12.43 23.56
CA THR A 44 11.44 -12.64 22.76
C THR A 44 11.57 -12.33 21.26
N LEU A 45 12.79 -12.20 20.73
CA LEU A 45 13.04 -11.83 19.33
C LEU A 45 12.35 -12.76 18.32
N PHE A 46 12.39 -14.08 18.54
CA PHE A 46 11.73 -15.06 17.65
C PHE A 46 10.22 -14.84 17.58
N LEU A 47 9.55 -14.69 18.73
CA LEU A 47 8.11 -14.47 18.80
C LEU A 47 7.70 -13.16 18.10
N ARG A 48 8.49 -12.10 18.25
CA ARG A 48 8.23 -10.82 17.57
C ARG A 48 8.32 -10.95 16.06
N ASN A 49 9.36 -11.61 15.57
CA ASN A 49 9.53 -11.83 14.12
C ASN A 49 8.39 -12.69 13.57
N ALA A 50 8.03 -13.78 14.24
CA ALA A 50 6.89 -14.61 13.88
C ALA A 50 5.58 -13.79 13.83
N LEU A 51 5.33 -12.96 14.86
CA LEU A 51 4.15 -12.10 14.92
C LEU A 51 4.12 -11.08 13.78
N THR A 52 5.27 -10.49 13.41
CA THR A 52 5.33 -9.56 12.27
C THR A 52 5.03 -10.24 10.94
N ILE A 53 5.53 -11.48 10.74
CA ILE A 53 5.25 -12.25 9.53
C ILE A 53 3.76 -12.60 9.45
N VAL A 54 3.18 -13.09 10.56
CA VAL A 54 1.75 -13.41 10.63
C VAL A 54 0.88 -12.18 10.37
N THR A 55 1.27 -11.02 10.90
CA THR A 55 0.58 -9.75 10.66
C THR A 55 0.64 -9.37 9.17
N ALA A 56 1.81 -9.46 8.55
CA ALA A 56 1.98 -9.18 7.12
C ALA A 56 1.15 -10.12 6.23
N LEU A 57 1.16 -11.42 6.52
CA LEU A 57 0.35 -12.42 5.81
C LEU A 57 -1.15 -12.16 5.96
N THR A 58 -1.59 -11.75 7.15
CA THR A 58 -3.00 -11.40 7.40
C THR A 58 -3.41 -10.16 6.61
N GLY A 59 -2.54 -9.15 6.52
CA GLY A 59 -2.76 -7.97 5.67
C GLY A 59 -2.87 -8.34 4.19
N ALA A 60 -1.98 -9.20 3.69
CA ALA A 60 -2.03 -9.69 2.31
C ALA A 60 -3.31 -10.49 2.02
N ALA A 61 -3.74 -11.34 2.97
CA ALA A 61 -5.01 -12.06 2.87
C ALA A 61 -6.22 -11.10 2.88
N GLY A 62 -6.15 -9.99 3.63
CA GLY A 62 -7.14 -8.91 3.62
C GLY A 62 -7.27 -8.26 2.25
N ILE A 63 -6.15 -7.86 1.63
CA ILE A 63 -6.14 -7.27 0.28
C ILE A 63 -6.71 -8.26 -0.75
N TYR A 64 -6.34 -9.54 -0.65
CA TYR A 64 -6.89 -10.58 -1.52
C TYR A 64 -8.42 -10.73 -1.36
N SER A 65 -8.92 -10.70 -0.12
CA SER A 65 -10.35 -10.77 0.15
C SER A 65 -11.08 -9.55 -0.42
N MET A 66 -10.53 -8.35 -0.23
CA MET A 66 -11.07 -7.10 -0.78
C MET A 66 -11.16 -7.17 -2.30
N GLY A 67 -10.11 -7.63 -2.96
CA GLY A 67 -10.12 -7.82 -4.41
C GLY A 67 -11.21 -8.80 -4.87
N ARG A 68 -11.41 -9.92 -4.16
CA ARG A 68 -12.47 -10.88 -4.50
C ARG A 68 -13.88 -10.31 -4.38
N VAL A 69 -14.11 -9.35 -3.47
CA VAL A 69 -15.40 -8.64 -3.35
C VAL A 69 -15.70 -7.81 -4.59
N TYR A 70 -14.69 -7.16 -5.18
CA TYR A 70 -14.87 -6.33 -6.37
C TYR A 70 -15.02 -7.10 -7.68
N ARG A 71 -14.70 -8.41 -7.71
CA ARG A 71 -14.88 -9.26 -8.90
C ARG A 71 -16.33 -9.72 -9.09
N LEU A 72 -17.23 -8.76 -9.31
CA LEU A 72 -18.61 -9.04 -9.68
C LEU A 72 -18.69 -9.40 -11.17
N LYS A 73 -19.28 -10.56 -11.48
CA LYS A 73 -19.51 -11.00 -12.88
C LYS A 73 -20.41 -10.04 -13.67
N THR A 74 -21.22 -9.25 -12.97
CA THR A 74 -22.16 -8.28 -13.55
C THR A 74 -21.48 -7.04 -14.12
N VAL A 75 -20.21 -6.78 -13.79
CA VAL A 75 -19.42 -5.67 -14.36
C VAL A 75 -18.14 -6.26 -14.97
N PRO A 76 -18.15 -6.63 -16.27
CA PRO A 76 -17.01 -7.31 -16.92
C PRO A 76 -15.70 -6.54 -16.82
N ALA A 77 -15.75 -5.20 -16.84
CA ALA A 77 -14.60 -4.33 -16.64
C ALA A 77 -13.88 -4.57 -15.29
N TRP A 78 -14.63 -5.01 -14.26
CA TRP A 78 -14.10 -5.28 -12.93
C TRP A 78 -13.62 -6.73 -12.74
N CYS A 79 -13.94 -7.62 -13.68
CA CYS A 79 -13.60 -9.04 -13.62
C CYS A 79 -12.25 -9.35 -14.27
N ASN A 80 -11.21 -8.57 -13.94
CA ASN A 80 -9.86 -8.81 -14.45
C ASN A 80 -8.85 -9.02 -13.30
N TRP A 81 -7.75 -9.69 -13.61
CA TRP A 81 -6.69 -9.95 -12.63
C TRP A 81 -5.87 -8.67 -12.33
N ARG A 82 -5.85 -7.70 -13.25
CA ARG A 82 -5.09 -6.44 -13.15
C ARG A 82 -5.58 -5.58 -12.00
N ILE A 83 -6.88 -5.62 -11.68
CA ILE A 83 -7.45 -4.93 -10.52
C ILE A 83 -6.89 -5.52 -9.23
N MET A 84 -6.75 -6.85 -9.14
CA MET A 84 -6.15 -7.49 -7.97
C MET A 84 -4.70 -7.06 -7.82
N ALA A 85 -3.92 -7.12 -8.91
CA ALA A 85 -2.54 -6.66 -8.91
C ALA A 85 -2.44 -5.18 -8.51
N GLY A 86 -3.31 -4.33 -9.05
CA GLY A 86 -3.38 -2.91 -8.71
C GLY A 86 -3.63 -2.67 -7.22
N PHE A 87 -4.53 -3.40 -6.56
CA PHE A 87 -4.73 -3.27 -5.11
C PHE A 87 -3.48 -3.61 -4.30
N PHE A 88 -2.76 -4.68 -4.66
CA PHE A 88 -1.51 -5.03 -3.99
C PHE A 88 -0.43 -3.97 -4.23
N VAL A 89 -0.27 -3.51 -5.47
CA VAL A 89 0.72 -2.47 -5.83
C VAL A 89 0.44 -1.18 -5.05
N THR A 90 -0.79 -0.69 -5.04
CA THR A 90 -1.19 0.49 -4.24
C THR A 90 -0.86 0.30 -2.75
N ALA A 91 -1.17 -0.87 -2.19
CA ALA A 91 -0.92 -1.15 -0.78
C ALA A 91 0.58 -1.15 -0.44
N PHE A 92 1.41 -1.73 -1.30
CA PHE A 92 2.86 -1.71 -1.12
C PHE A 92 3.43 -0.30 -1.29
N LEU A 93 3.00 0.45 -2.32
CA LEU A 93 3.45 1.83 -2.58
C LEU A 93 3.16 2.76 -1.39
N LEU A 94 1.90 2.86 -0.98
CA LEU A 94 1.50 3.75 0.11
C LEU A 94 2.00 3.25 1.47
N GLY A 95 1.99 1.92 1.69
CA GLY A 95 2.47 1.31 2.93
C GLY A 95 3.95 1.56 3.18
N GLN A 96 4.80 1.34 2.17
CA GLN A 96 6.25 1.56 2.33
C GLN A 96 6.59 3.05 2.44
N LEU A 97 5.87 3.94 1.74
CA LEU A 97 6.08 5.38 1.86
C LEU A 97 5.67 5.92 3.23
N LEU A 98 4.59 5.40 3.82
CA LEU A 98 4.18 5.76 5.17
C LEU A 98 5.27 5.35 6.17
N ALA A 99 5.81 4.13 6.05
CA ALA A 99 6.94 3.68 6.86
C ALA A 99 8.20 4.56 6.65
N ALA A 100 8.53 4.89 5.40
CA ALA A 100 9.64 5.78 5.07
C ALA A 100 9.44 7.21 5.60
N SER A 101 8.19 7.68 5.72
CA SER A 101 7.88 9.00 6.27
C SER A 101 8.16 9.07 7.78
N PHE A 102 7.88 7.99 8.53
CA PHE A 102 8.30 7.89 9.94
C PHE A 102 9.82 7.87 10.07
N LEU A 103 10.50 7.10 9.21
CA LEU A 103 11.96 7.06 9.18
C LEU A 103 12.57 8.43 8.84
N ALA A 104 11.99 9.13 7.86
CA ALA A 104 12.39 10.48 7.48
C ALA A 104 12.22 11.47 8.63
N ALA A 105 11.14 11.38 9.40
CA ALA A 105 10.93 12.22 10.58
C ALA A 105 12.04 12.01 11.63
N ASP A 106 12.50 10.78 11.84
CA ASP A 106 13.59 10.48 12.78
C ASP A 106 14.95 11.00 12.29
N VAL A 107 15.22 10.94 10.98
CA VAL A 107 16.40 11.56 10.36
C VAL A 107 16.40 13.08 10.58
N LEU A 108 15.26 13.73 10.35
CA LEU A 108 15.13 15.18 10.51
C LEU A 108 15.25 15.62 11.98
N ARG A 109 14.91 14.74 12.92
CA ARG A 109 15.14 14.93 14.37
C ARG A 109 16.59 14.71 14.80
N GLY A 110 17.47 14.29 13.90
CA GLY A 110 18.90 14.09 14.18
C GLY A 110 19.24 12.74 14.81
N SER A 111 18.40 11.71 14.64
CA SER A 111 18.69 10.36 15.13
C SER A 111 19.97 9.79 14.49
N PRO A 112 20.98 9.33 15.27
CA PRO A 112 22.30 8.97 14.75
C PRO A 112 22.38 7.55 14.15
N VAL A 113 21.29 6.98 13.63
CA VAL A 113 21.33 5.61 13.08
C VAL A 113 21.99 5.63 11.70
N ALA A 114 23.10 4.91 11.56
CA ALA A 114 23.91 4.88 10.33
C ALA A 114 23.20 4.27 9.10
N SER A 115 22.06 3.58 9.28
CA SER A 115 21.35 2.87 8.21
C SER A 115 20.21 3.66 7.55
N HIS A 116 19.90 4.89 8.01
CA HIS A 116 18.78 5.66 7.49
C HIS A 116 18.85 5.90 5.97
N ALA A 117 19.95 6.47 5.47
CA ALA A 117 20.18 6.68 4.04
C ALA A 117 20.03 5.39 3.24
N ALA A 118 20.60 4.28 3.74
CA ALA A 118 20.54 3.00 3.04
C ALA A 118 19.09 2.48 2.92
N ILE A 119 18.28 2.62 3.97
CA ILE A 119 16.88 2.18 3.97
C ILE A 119 16.03 3.10 3.06
N LEU A 120 16.23 4.41 3.12
CA LEU A 120 15.55 5.36 2.22
C LEU A 120 15.93 5.12 0.76
N ALA A 121 17.21 4.86 0.50
CA ALA A 121 17.70 4.54 -0.84
C ALA A 121 17.06 3.26 -1.40
N GLN A 122 17.02 2.18 -0.60
CA GLN A 122 16.34 0.93 -0.96
C GLN A 122 14.85 1.12 -1.19
N THR A 123 14.20 1.99 -0.41
CA THR A 123 12.80 2.37 -0.62
C THR A 123 12.62 3.09 -1.95
N GLY A 124 13.53 3.99 -2.32
CA GLY A 124 13.55 4.62 -3.64
C GLY A 124 13.60 3.58 -4.77
N VAL A 125 14.49 2.60 -4.67
CA VAL A 125 14.60 1.51 -5.66
C VAL A 125 13.32 0.68 -5.73
N SER A 126 12.75 0.27 -4.59
CA SER A 126 11.51 -0.51 -4.57
C SER A 126 10.32 0.26 -5.14
N LEU A 127 10.25 1.59 -4.89
CA LEU A 127 9.24 2.48 -5.47
C LEU A 127 9.34 2.54 -6.99
N VAL A 128 10.54 2.69 -7.55
CA VAL A 128 10.72 2.69 -9.02
C VAL A 128 10.19 1.41 -9.64
N LEU A 129 10.49 0.25 -9.03
CA LEU A 129 10.00 -1.05 -9.51
C LEU A 129 8.47 -1.16 -9.44
N LEU A 130 7.88 -0.81 -8.30
CA LEU A 130 6.43 -0.88 -8.09
C LEU A 130 5.66 0.10 -8.99
N LEU A 131 6.17 1.32 -9.17
CA LEU A 131 5.59 2.29 -10.10
C LEU A 131 5.74 1.84 -11.56
N GLY A 132 6.84 1.16 -11.91
CA GLY A 132 6.99 0.53 -13.22
C GLY A 132 5.94 -0.55 -13.47
N ILE A 133 5.66 -1.40 -12.48
CA ILE A 133 4.57 -2.38 -12.54
C ILE A 133 3.22 -1.66 -12.68
N GLN A 134 2.98 -0.60 -11.90
CA GLN A 134 1.74 0.18 -11.97
C GLN A 134 1.54 0.81 -13.35
N PHE A 135 2.59 1.45 -13.88
CA PHE A 135 2.60 2.04 -15.21
C PHE A 135 2.20 1.02 -16.29
N TRP A 136 2.82 -0.17 -16.24
CA TRP A 136 2.49 -1.26 -17.16
C TRP A 136 1.05 -1.76 -16.99
N LEU A 137 0.54 -1.87 -15.77
CA LEU A 137 -0.86 -2.24 -15.52
C LEU A 137 -1.83 -1.20 -16.10
N VAL A 138 -1.51 0.10 -16.00
CA VAL A 138 -2.36 1.19 -16.50
C VAL A 138 -2.40 1.20 -18.03
N ILE A 139 -1.25 1.11 -18.70
CA ILE A 139 -1.19 1.15 -20.18
C ILE A 139 -1.81 -0.11 -20.78
N SER A 140 -1.56 -1.27 -20.17
CA SER A 140 -2.10 -2.54 -20.65
C SER A 140 -3.62 -2.67 -20.45
N GLY A 141 -4.22 -1.84 -19.58
CA GLY A 141 -5.65 -1.84 -19.25
C GLY A 141 -6.58 -1.17 -20.26
N GLY A 142 -6.03 -0.55 -21.32
CA GLY A 142 -6.78 0.23 -22.29
C GLY A 142 -7.05 1.66 -21.84
N GLN A 143 -7.40 2.54 -22.79
CA GLN A 143 -7.65 3.96 -22.47
C GLN A 143 -8.96 4.12 -21.69
N SER A 144 -8.91 4.94 -20.63
CA SER A 144 -10.11 5.36 -19.90
C SER A 144 -10.96 6.30 -20.77
N ALA A 145 -12.27 6.36 -20.53
CA ALA A 145 -13.17 7.27 -21.25
C ALA A 145 -12.75 8.75 -21.19
N ASP A 146 -11.96 9.12 -20.17
CA ASP A 146 -11.38 10.45 -20.00
C ASP A 146 -9.87 10.43 -20.28
N VAL A 147 -9.49 10.81 -21.50
CA VAL A 147 -8.10 10.83 -21.99
C VAL A 147 -7.23 11.80 -21.19
N THR A 148 -7.78 12.92 -20.75
CA THR A 148 -7.04 13.95 -20.01
C THR A 148 -6.63 13.44 -18.64
N VAL A 149 -7.57 12.84 -17.90
CA VAL A 149 -7.29 12.27 -16.58
C VAL A 149 -6.36 11.06 -16.69
N HIS A 150 -6.50 10.26 -17.75
CA HIS A 150 -5.58 9.15 -18.02
C HIS A 150 -4.13 9.65 -18.24
N ARG A 151 -3.93 10.71 -19.03
CA ARG A 151 -2.61 11.32 -19.24
C ARG A 151 -2.04 11.94 -17.96
N LEU A 152 -2.87 12.65 -17.19
CA LEU A 152 -2.47 13.20 -15.89
C LEU A 152 -1.98 12.09 -14.95
N ARG A 153 -2.70 10.98 -14.88
CA ARG A 153 -2.31 9.82 -14.09
C ARG A 153 -0.95 9.28 -14.52
N LEU A 154 -0.72 9.07 -15.82
CA LEU A 154 0.58 8.63 -16.32
C LEU A 154 1.70 9.63 -15.99
N GLY A 155 1.42 10.93 -16.07
CA GLY A 155 2.34 11.99 -15.67
C GLY A 155 2.70 11.93 -14.19
N LEU A 156 1.73 11.69 -13.31
CA LEU A 156 1.97 11.53 -11.87
C LEU A 156 2.77 10.26 -11.55
N ILE A 157 2.51 9.15 -12.25
CA ILE A 157 3.34 7.93 -12.12
C ILE A 157 4.78 8.25 -12.52
N GLY A 158 4.98 8.93 -13.65
CA GLY A 158 6.31 9.35 -14.11
C GLY A 158 7.01 10.29 -13.11
N ALA A 159 6.31 11.28 -12.58
CA ALA A 159 6.83 12.16 -11.54
C ALA A 159 7.19 11.39 -10.26
N GLY A 160 6.36 10.42 -9.86
CA GLY A 160 6.65 9.50 -8.76
C GLY A 160 7.90 8.66 -9.01
N MET A 161 8.11 8.17 -10.24
CA MET A 161 9.31 7.39 -10.61
C MET A 161 10.57 8.24 -10.54
N LEU A 162 10.51 9.49 -11.02
CA LEU A 162 11.63 10.43 -10.92
C LEU A 162 11.95 10.77 -9.46
N GLY A 163 10.92 11.04 -8.66
CA GLY A 163 11.08 11.27 -7.22
C GLY A 163 11.67 10.06 -6.50
N ALA A 164 11.20 8.85 -6.81
CA ALA A 164 11.71 7.60 -6.27
C ALA A 164 13.18 7.33 -6.67
N ALA A 165 13.55 7.62 -7.92
CA ALA A 165 14.93 7.54 -8.37
C ALA A 165 15.81 8.58 -7.66
N ALA A 166 15.34 9.81 -7.48
CA ALA A 166 16.04 10.82 -6.69
C ALA A 166 16.23 10.37 -5.23
N LEU A 167 15.21 9.75 -4.63
CA LEU A 167 15.28 9.17 -3.29
C LEU A 167 16.32 8.03 -3.20
N SER A 168 16.49 7.23 -4.26
CA SER A 168 17.46 6.12 -4.27
C SER A 168 18.93 6.55 -4.18
N ILE A 169 19.23 7.81 -4.52
CA ILE A 169 20.59 8.37 -4.54
C ILE A 169 20.77 9.53 -3.56
N ALA A 170 19.69 9.99 -2.91
CA ALA A 170 19.74 11.10 -1.99
C ALA A 170 20.42 10.70 -0.67
N GLY A 171 21.28 11.57 -0.13
CA GLY A 171 21.82 11.43 1.22
C GLY A 171 20.75 11.63 2.30
N ASP A 172 21.07 11.35 3.57
CA ASP A 172 20.11 11.27 4.68
C ASP A 172 19.05 12.40 4.71
N LYS A 173 19.49 13.65 4.95
CA LYS A 173 18.57 14.79 5.10
C LYS A 173 17.81 15.08 3.81
N ALA A 174 18.48 15.00 2.66
CA ALA A 174 17.85 15.23 1.36
C ALA A 174 16.78 14.17 1.08
N GLY A 175 17.08 12.90 1.30
CA GLY A 175 16.13 11.80 1.16
C GLY A 175 14.93 11.97 2.09
N ALA A 176 15.16 12.35 3.35
CA ALA A 176 14.09 12.61 4.30
C ALA A 176 13.12 13.73 3.83
N TRP A 177 13.65 14.84 3.30
CA TRP A 177 12.84 15.92 2.73
C TRP A 177 12.09 15.50 1.46
N LEU A 178 12.67 14.61 0.65
CA LEU A 178 12.04 14.10 -0.58
C LEU A 178 10.90 13.11 -0.30
N THR A 179 10.95 12.36 0.79
CA THR A 179 9.94 11.31 1.09
C THR A 179 8.51 11.85 1.12
N PHE A 180 8.28 12.99 1.77
CA PHE A 180 6.94 13.56 1.91
C PHE A 180 6.30 14.03 0.59
N PRO A 181 6.98 14.82 -0.28
CA PRO A 181 6.41 15.19 -1.58
C PRO A 181 6.18 13.96 -2.48
N ILE A 182 7.07 12.96 -2.45
CA ILE A 182 6.86 11.70 -3.17
C ILE A 182 5.58 11.01 -2.70
N PHE A 183 5.35 10.94 -1.38
CA PHE A 183 4.13 10.38 -0.81
C PHE A 183 2.88 11.13 -1.31
N LEU A 184 2.89 12.46 -1.33
CA LEU A 184 1.75 13.25 -1.81
C LEU A 184 1.46 13.04 -3.30
N ILE A 185 2.49 12.96 -4.14
CA ILE A 185 2.34 12.70 -5.59
C ILE A 185 1.70 11.33 -5.81
N ILE A 186 2.20 10.30 -5.15
CA ILE A 186 1.68 8.93 -5.30
C ILE A 186 0.28 8.80 -4.69
N MET A 187 0.00 9.47 -3.57
CA MET A 187 -1.35 9.53 -3.01
C MET A 187 -2.35 10.22 -3.96
N ALA A 188 -1.94 11.30 -4.62
CA ALA A 188 -2.75 11.98 -5.64
C ALA A 188 -2.99 11.07 -6.86
N GLU A 189 -1.97 10.35 -7.32
CA GLU A 189 -2.09 9.38 -8.41
C GLU A 189 -3.08 8.26 -8.08
N GLU A 190 -2.98 7.68 -6.88
CA GLU A 190 -3.83 6.58 -6.45
C GLU A 190 -5.28 7.02 -6.28
N THR A 191 -5.52 8.20 -5.70
CA THR A 191 -6.87 8.76 -5.57
C THR A 191 -7.53 9.02 -6.93
N LEU A 192 -6.78 9.57 -7.90
CA LEU A 192 -7.24 9.72 -9.29
C LEU A 192 -7.53 8.37 -9.95
N GLY A 193 -6.66 7.37 -9.74
CA GLY A 193 -6.86 6.01 -10.25
C GLY A 193 -8.13 5.35 -9.72
N ARG A 194 -8.43 5.52 -8.43
CA ARG A 194 -9.67 5.01 -7.81
C ARG A 194 -10.91 5.76 -8.29
N TRP A 195 -10.81 7.08 -8.45
CA TRP A 195 -11.91 7.86 -9.00
C TRP A 195 -12.28 7.43 -10.42
N LEU A 196 -11.29 7.23 -11.30
CA LEU A 196 -11.50 6.69 -12.65
C LEU A 196 -12.17 5.31 -12.62
N PHE A 197 -11.72 4.44 -11.70
CA PHE A 197 -12.29 3.11 -11.53
C PHE A 197 -13.78 3.13 -11.19
N TYR A 198 -14.24 4.06 -10.35
CA TYR A 198 -15.65 4.18 -10.00
C TYR A 198 -16.51 4.83 -11.08
N ARG A 199 -15.94 5.72 -11.90
CA ARG A 199 -16.65 6.29 -13.06
C ARG A 199 -17.01 5.25 -14.11
N LEU A 200 -16.18 4.22 -14.31
CA LEU A 200 -16.47 3.12 -15.25
C LEU A 200 -17.71 2.28 -14.88
N ARG A 201 -18.31 2.51 -13.70
CA ARG A 201 -19.54 1.83 -13.25
C ARG A 201 -20.81 2.57 -13.68
N GLN A 202 -20.72 3.87 -13.98
CA GLN A 202 -21.84 4.71 -14.41
C GLN A 202 -21.97 4.68 -15.92
#